data_AF-A0A1F3D5P8-F1
#
_entry.id   AF-A0A1F3D5P8-F1
#
_cell.length_a   1.000
_cell.length_b   1.000
_cell.length_c   1.000
_cell.angle_alpha   90.00
_cell.angle_beta   90.00
_cell.angle_gamma   90.00
#
_symmetry.space_group_name_H-M   'P 1'
#
loop_
_entity.id
_entity.type
_entity.pdbx_description
1 polymer ?
#
loop_
_entity_poly.entity_id
_entity_poly.type
_entity_poly.pdbx_seq_one_letter_code
_entity_poly.pdbx_strand_id
1 'polypeptide(L)'
;MIASYANIDSGLMTAIKRLNGIGMQKLWLVAGCWLLVANASFGQSADDFRTNGNVTFAAAANWQRYNGVAWIADGAAPVQGDNVITIRADHTATVTANKALDQVVVASGGVLTIDAGQDFTLSNGPGIDLTVSGTVNNSGILSQPGTVVFNAFSTYNHNRDKGSIPNITWNASSNCNITGVTTNVPNGLGQSFGNFPWNCSGQTVSDLNINPLAVDNGGAVTGDFTLVSTGTGSIRLSNIIPRILDISGDFNISGGTFNLATNTGSGTVNIGGDFNMTGGTLSETDISSGIFVFDNGGTTQNFRRTAGAISNNIGFAVNSTVTIDFGANDYANGGGTFTLSNGATLQTANLLGVNGSIQTTSRSLSTSANYTFDGTAAQVTGTYLPATVNNFTINNINGITLTNTVTAGGTLYMNSGNISTAANTLILSNPLSTALNYTAGIVGRFERFINTTSINYFSPVGTIGQIQSLTANFANLTAGSLLVQYITSDPGNLDLPLTDGDGSQIINQFTTGYWSALAKNSLASTNYNIDLNATGFGPYAMYSDMYEK
;
A
#
# COMPACT_ATOMS: atom_id res chain seq x y z
N MET A 1 25.27 -30.58 -18.40
CA MET A 1 23.96 -31.18 -18.05
C MET A 1 23.66 -31.17 -16.55
N ILE A 2 24.62 -31.35 -15.63
CA ILE A 2 24.34 -31.36 -14.18
C ILE A 2 24.10 -29.93 -13.60
N ALA A 3 24.68 -28.88 -14.18
CA ALA A 3 24.47 -27.49 -13.75
C ALA A 3 23.10 -26.88 -14.16
N SER A 4 22.38 -27.48 -15.12
CA SER A 4 21.07 -26.99 -15.54
C SER A 4 19.93 -27.49 -14.64
N TYR A 5 20.09 -28.63 -13.97
CA TYR A 5 19.08 -29.16 -13.04
C TYR A 5 19.03 -28.40 -11.71
N ALA A 6 20.17 -27.92 -11.20
CA ALA A 6 20.23 -27.13 -9.95
C ALA A 6 19.56 -25.75 -10.07
N ASN A 7 19.57 -25.13 -11.27
CA ASN A 7 18.88 -23.87 -11.52
C ASN A 7 17.37 -24.05 -11.73
N ILE A 8 16.94 -25.22 -12.22
CA ILE A 8 15.51 -25.55 -12.36
C ILE A 8 14.90 -25.83 -10.97
N ASP A 9 15.61 -26.51 -10.06
CA ASP A 9 15.12 -26.73 -8.68
C ASP A 9 15.04 -25.45 -7.84
N SER A 10 16.02 -24.55 -7.97
CA SER A 10 16.02 -23.23 -7.30
C SER A 10 14.88 -22.33 -7.82
N GLY A 11 14.69 -22.29 -9.14
CA GLY A 11 13.61 -21.54 -9.79
C GLY A 11 12.23 -22.13 -9.51
N LEU A 12 12.11 -23.45 -9.46
CA LEU A 12 10.86 -24.17 -9.19
C LEU A 12 10.49 -24.13 -7.71
N MET A 13 11.44 -24.22 -6.76
CA MET A 13 11.16 -24.00 -5.33
C MET A 13 10.80 -22.55 -5.01
N THR A 14 11.39 -21.59 -5.73
CA THR A 14 11.01 -20.17 -5.62
C THR A 14 9.63 -19.92 -6.25
N ALA A 15 9.33 -20.57 -7.37
CA ALA A 15 7.99 -20.53 -8.00
C ALA A 15 6.92 -21.24 -7.15
N ILE A 16 7.24 -22.38 -6.51
CA ILE A 16 6.34 -23.11 -5.60
C ILE A 16 6.13 -22.33 -4.30
N LYS A 17 7.15 -21.67 -3.75
CA LYS A 17 6.98 -20.74 -2.62
C LYS A 17 6.18 -19.48 -2.99
N ARG A 18 6.27 -19.02 -4.25
CA ARG A 18 5.43 -17.93 -4.79
C ARG A 18 3.99 -18.37 -5.08
N LEU A 19 3.79 -19.60 -5.56
CA LEU A 19 2.48 -20.23 -5.78
C LEU A 19 1.77 -20.54 -4.46
N ASN A 20 2.52 -20.86 -3.40
CA ASN A 20 1.99 -21.01 -2.04
C ASN A 20 1.88 -19.68 -1.28
N GLY A 21 2.40 -18.58 -1.83
CA GLY A 21 2.61 -17.33 -1.08
C GLY A 21 1.71 -16.15 -1.47
N ILE A 22 1.37 -15.92 -2.75
CA ILE A 22 0.91 -14.56 -3.11
C ILE A 22 -0.07 -14.60 -4.29
N GLY A 23 -1.38 -14.39 -4.05
CA GLY A 23 -2.35 -13.97 -5.07
C GLY A 23 -3.48 -14.96 -5.42
N MET A 24 -3.20 -16.21 -5.78
CA MET A 24 -4.28 -17.12 -6.22
C MET A 24 -5.14 -17.70 -5.08
N GLN A 25 -4.58 -17.85 -3.88
CA GLN A 25 -5.38 -18.12 -2.68
C GLN A 25 -6.19 -16.90 -2.22
N LYS A 26 -5.76 -15.67 -2.58
CA LYS A 26 -6.54 -14.45 -2.28
C LYS A 26 -7.84 -14.39 -3.08
N LEU A 27 -7.89 -14.92 -4.32
CA LEU A 27 -9.13 -14.92 -5.11
C LEU A 27 -10.15 -16.00 -4.67
N TRP A 28 -9.66 -17.16 -4.19
CA TRP A 28 -10.53 -18.25 -3.73
C TRP A 28 -10.93 -18.12 -2.25
N LEU A 29 -10.15 -17.41 -1.42
CA LEU A 29 -10.52 -17.11 -0.04
C LEU A 29 -11.42 -15.87 0.06
N VAL A 30 -11.26 -14.87 -0.81
CA VAL A 30 -12.17 -13.69 -0.84
C VAL A 30 -13.53 -14.04 -1.47
N ALA A 31 -13.59 -14.94 -2.46
CA ALA A 31 -14.87 -15.44 -2.99
C ALA A 31 -15.50 -16.55 -2.11
N GLY A 32 -14.69 -17.36 -1.42
CA GLY A 32 -15.16 -18.45 -0.55
C GLY A 32 -15.61 -17.99 0.85
N CYS A 33 -15.13 -16.84 1.33
CA CYS A 33 -15.52 -16.29 2.63
C CYS A 33 -16.71 -15.30 2.58
N TRP A 34 -17.29 -15.04 1.40
CA TRP A 34 -18.48 -14.19 1.28
C TRP A 34 -19.81 -14.92 1.52
N LEU A 35 -19.80 -16.21 1.86
CA LEU A 35 -21.03 -16.96 2.09
C LEU A 35 -20.85 -18.09 3.11
N LEU A 36 -20.62 -17.73 4.37
CA LEU A 36 -21.00 -18.52 5.54
C LEU A 36 -21.11 -17.60 6.75
N VAL A 37 -22.04 -16.63 6.65
CA VAL A 37 -22.62 -16.02 7.84
C VAL A 37 -23.52 -17.09 8.45
N ALA A 38 -22.96 -17.92 9.32
CA ALA A 38 -23.77 -18.62 10.30
C ALA A 38 -24.24 -17.56 11.31
N ASN A 39 -25.29 -16.82 10.96
CA ASN A 39 -26.21 -16.34 11.98
C ASN A 39 -26.77 -17.63 12.59
N ALA A 40 -26.11 -18.15 13.62
CA ALA A 40 -26.69 -19.17 14.46
C ALA A 40 -27.90 -18.51 15.15
N SER A 41 -29.03 -18.48 14.45
CA SER A 41 -30.33 -18.27 15.06
C SER A 41 -30.59 -19.54 15.85
N PHE A 42 -30.10 -19.59 17.09
CA PHE A 42 -30.56 -20.59 18.04
C PHE A 42 -32.05 -20.35 18.23
N GLY A 43 -32.87 -21.22 17.66
CA GLY A 43 -34.28 -21.26 18.03
C GLY A 43 -34.34 -21.57 19.52
N GLN A 44 -35.07 -20.76 20.28
CA GLN A 44 -35.17 -20.94 21.72
C GLN A 44 -35.67 -22.36 22.05
N SER A 45 -34.90 -23.10 22.82
CA SER A 45 -35.20 -24.43 23.31
C SER A 45 -35.48 -24.38 24.80
N ALA A 46 -36.26 -25.34 25.29
CA ALA A 46 -36.39 -25.53 26.73
C ALA A 46 -34.99 -25.64 27.36
N ASP A 47 -34.85 -25.02 28.54
CA ASP A 47 -33.62 -24.91 29.33
C ASP A 47 -32.53 -23.98 28.76
N ASP A 48 -32.80 -23.22 27.70
CA ASP A 48 -31.90 -22.13 27.30
C ASP A 48 -31.85 -21.05 28.39
N PHE A 49 -30.68 -20.44 28.57
CA PHE A 49 -30.45 -19.32 29.47
C PHE A 49 -30.22 -18.02 28.72
N ARG A 50 -30.62 -16.91 29.34
CA ARG A 50 -30.18 -15.57 28.92
C ARG A 50 -30.08 -14.57 30.06
N THR A 51 -29.24 -13.56 29.88
CA THR A 51 -29.13 -12.44 30.83
C THR A 51 -30.33 -11.49 30.74
N ASN A 52 -30.80 -10.91 31.86
CA ASN A 52 -31.85 -9.87 31.95
C ASN A 52 -31.37 -8.60 32.68
N GLY A 53 -30.06 -8.39 32.60
CA GLY A 53 -29.29 -7.35 33.25
C GLY A 53 -27.86 -7.87 33.42
N ASN A 54 -27.02 -7.14 34.15
CA ASN A 54 -25.69 -7.61 34.50
C ASN A 54 -25.79 -8.79 35.48
N VAL A 55 -24.92 -9.79 35.29
CA VAL A 55 -24.94 -11.06 36.02
C VAL A 55 -23.54 -11.44 36.50
N THR A 56 -23.49 -12.31 37.49
CA THR A 56 -22.33 -13.17 37.74
C THR A 56 -22.72 -14.62 37.48
N PHE A 57 -21.74 -15.48 37.20
CA PHE A 57 -21.99 -16.93 37.09
C PHE A 57 -22.07 -17.65 38.45
N ALA A 58 -22.01 -16.89 39.56
CA ALA A 58 -22.07 -17.38 40.93
C ALA A 58 -23.44 -17.14 41.61
N ALA A 59 -24.32 -16.32 41.03
CA ALA A 59 -25.60 -15.95 41.61
C ALA A 59 -26.74 -15.96 40.57
N ALA A 60 -27.95 -16.29 41.02
CA ALA A 60 -29.14 -16.40 40.17
C ALA A 60 -29.68 -15.05 39.64
N ALA A 61 -29.29 -13.95 40.28
CA ALA A 61 -29.82 -12.63 39.97
C ALA A 61 -29.67 -12.30 38.47
N ASN A 62 -30.76 -11.81 37.87
CA ASN A 62 -30.87 -11.41 36.47
C ASN A 62 -30.69 -12.52 35.42
N TRP A 63 -30.73 -13.80 35.79
CA TRP A 63 -30.85 -14.89 34.83
C TRP A 63 -32.31 -15.20 34.49
N GLN A 64 -32.57 -15.49 33.22
CA GLN A 64 -33.82 -16.07 32.74
C GLN A 64 -33.57 -17.42 32.10
N ARG A 65 -34.47 -18.38 32.34
CA ARG A 65 -34.51 -19.70 31.68
C ARG A 65 -35.76 -19.80 30.80
N TYR A 66 -35.64 -20.38 29.62
CA TYR A 66 -36.79 -20.66 28.76
C TYR A 66 -37.45 -21.98 29.18
N ASN A 67 -38.73 -21.93 29.57
CA ASN A 67 -39.44 -23.12 30.05
C ASN A 67 -40.18 -23.91 28.94
N GLY A 68 -39.83 -23.66 27.67
CA GLY A 68 -40.54 -24.19 26.50
C GLY A 68 -41.63 -23.26 25.96
N VAL A 69 -42.09 -22.29 26.75
CA VAL A 69 -43.16 -21.34 26.37
C VAL A 69 -42.73 -19.88 26.52
N ALA A 70 -42.07 -19.53 27.63
CA ALA A 70 -41.68 -18.17 27.96
C ALA A 70 -40.35 -18.13 28.73
N TRP A 71 -39.73 -16.96 28.70
CA TRP A 71 -38.55 -16.65 29.51
C TRP A 71 -39.01 -16.23 30.91
N ILE A 72 -38.64 -17.02 31.92
CA ILE A 72 -38.97 -16.77 33.32
C ILE A 72 -37.68 -16.52 34.11
N ALA A 73 -37.77 -15.76 35.22
CA ALA A 73 -36.64 -15.62 36.13
C ALA A 73 -36.23 -16.99 36.68
N ASP A 74 -34.95 -17.29 36.65
CA ASP A 74 -34.42 -18.54 37.20
C ASP A 74 -33.90 -18.32 38.62
N GLY A 75 -34.10 -19.31 39.50
CA GLY A 75 -33.58 -19.34 40.87
C GLY A 75 -32.12 -19.78 40.96
N ALA A 76 -31.48 -20.12 39.84
CA ALA A 76 -30.08 -20.54 39.76
C ALA A 76 -29.31 -19.80 38.64
N ALA A 77 -27.98 -19.73 38.79
CA ALA A 77 -27.08 -19.35 37.71
C ALA A 77 -26.84 -20.55 36.77
N PRO A 78 -26.53 -20.34 35.48
CA PRO A 78 -26.23 -21.41 34.55
C PRO A 78 -25.11 -22.33 35.05
N VAL A 79 -25.18 -23.61 34.72
CA VAL A 79 -24.19 -24.66 34.97
C VAL A 79 -23.81 -25.37 33.67
N GLN A 80 -22.75 -26.17 33.72
CA GLN A 80 -22.19 -26.86 32.55
C GLN A 80 -23.21 -27.69 31.74
N GLY A 81 -24.21 -28.29 32.39
CA GLY A 81 -25.20 -29.15 31.73
C GLY A 81 -26.45 -28.44 31.22
N ASP A 82 -26.54 -27.11 31.38
CA ASP A 82 -27.64 -26.34 30.80
C ASP A 82 -27.46 -26.20 29.28
N ASN A 83 -28.53 -25.81 28.59
CA ASN A 83 -28.51 -25.58 27.14
C ASN A 83 -27.85 -24.22 26.82
N VAL A 84 -28.11 -23.63 25.65
CA VAL A 84 -27.47 -22.38 25.20
C VAL A 84 -27.57 -21.24 26.24
N ILE A 85 -26.43 -20.64 26.58
CA ILE A 85 -26.34 -19.52 27.55
C ILE A 85 -26.04 -18.22 26.81
N THR A 86 -27.05 -17.36 26.64
CA THR A 86 -26.92 -16.11 25.88
C THR A 86 -26.70 -14.88 26.76
N ILE A 87 -25.56 -14.21 26.56
CA ILE A 87 -25.28 -12.87 27.08
C ILE A 87 -25.79 -11.86 26.04
N ARG A 88 -26.91 -11.19 26.36
CA ARG A 88 -27.56 -10.23 25.46
C ARG A 88 -26.79 -8.91 25.37
N ALA A 89 -27.13 -8.13 24.32
CA ALA A 89 -26.67 -6.76 24.13
C ALA A 89 -26.84 -5.92 25.41
N ASP A 90 -25.89 -5.02 25.65
CA ASP A 90 -25.85 -4.09 26.79
C ASP A 90 -25.74 -4.75 28.18
N HIS A 91 -25.58 -6.08 28.25
CA HIS A 91 -25.37 -6.81 29.50
C HIS A 91 -23.92 -7.30 29.63
N THR A 92 -23.42 -7.27 30.85
CA THR A 92 -22.13 -7.88 31.23
C THR A 92 -22.38 -9.11 32.10
N ALA A 93 -21.75 -10.23 31.72
CA ALA A 93 -21.65 -11.42 32.55
C ALA A 93 -20.22 -11.60 33.06
N THR A 94 -20.05 -11.61 34.39
CA THR A 94 -18.73 -11.69 35.02
C THR A 94 -18.47 -13.04 35.68
N VAL A 95 -17.32 -13.64 35.38
CA VAL A 95 -16.78 -14.81 36.05
C VAL A 95 -16.00 -14.34 37.27
N THR A 96 -16.66 -14.31 38.43
CA THR A 96 -16.09 -13.87 39.72
C THR A 96 -15.54 -15.02 40.58
N ALA A 97 -15.77 -16.26 40.14
CA ALA A 97 -15.32 -17.51 40.75
C ALA A 97 -15.07 -18.52 39.62
N ASN A 98 -14.14 -19.48 39.80
CA ASN A 98 -13.88 -20.54 38.82
C ASN A 98 -15.19 -21.17 38.32
N LYS A 99 -15.36 -21.23 37.00
CA LYS A 99 -16.60 -21.65 36.38
C LYS A 99 -16.33 -22.48 35.14
N ALA A 100 -17.01 -23.63 35.05
CA ALA A 100 -17.11 -24.42 33.84
C ALA A 100 -18.51 -24.26 33.24
N LEU A 101 -18.59 -23.95 31.95
CA LEU A 101 -19.82 -23.88 31.17
C LEU A 101 -19.64 -24.60 29.84
N ASP A 102 -20.76 -24.81 29.15
CA ASP A 102 -20.85 -25.27 27.78
C ASP A 102 -21.81 -24.32 27.02
N GLN A 103 -21.61 -24.18 25.71
CA GLN A 103 -22.45 -23.41 24.77
C GLN A 103 -22.81 -21.98 25.21
N VAL A 104 -21.79 -21.14 25.40
CA VAL A 104 -21.99 -19.71 25.70
C VAL A 104 -22.03 -18.87 24.43
N VAL A 105 -23.02 -17.97 24.33
CA VAL A 105 -23.17 -17.01 23.23
C VAL A 105 -23.04 -15.59 23.77
N VAL A 106 -22.00 -14.88 23.35
CA VAL A 106 -21.85 -13.43 23.58
C VAL A 106 -22.44 -12.70 22.40
N ALA A 107 -23.69 -12.24 22.51
CA ALA A 107 -24.36 -11.52 21.43
C ALA A 107 -23.65 -10.20 21.11
N SER A 108 -23.92 -9.63 19.94
CA SER A 108 -23.44 -8.28 19.60
C SER A 108 -23.87 -7.27 20.68
N GLY A 109 -22.93 -6.46 21.17
CA GLY A 109 -23.12 -5.55 22.30
C GLY A 109 -23.09 -6.21 23.69
N GLY A 110 -23.07 -7.54 23.80
CA GLY A 110 -22.90 -8.27 25.05
C GLY A 110 -21.44 -8.37 25.48
N VAL A 111 -21.20 -8.51 26.78
CA VAL A 111 -19.84 -8.55 27.35
C VAL A 111 -19.67 -9.75 28.29
N LEU A 112 -18.64 -10.57 28.03
CA LEU A 112 -18.16 -11.59 28.98
C LEU A 112 -16.87 -11.07 29.63
N THR A 113 -16.84 -10.98 30.96
CA THR A 113 -15.64 -10.58 31.71
C THR A 113 -15.14 -11.74 32.57
N ILE A 114 -13.86 -12.05 32.48
CA ILE A 114 -13.18 -13.06 33.31
C ILE A 114 -12.24 -12.32 34.25
N ASP A 115 -12.57 -12.30 35.55
CA ASP A 115 -11.81 -11.58 36.55
C ASP A 115 -10.42 -12.19 36.78
N ALA A 116 -9.48 -11.37 37.23
CA ALA A 116 -8.14 -11.83 37.57
C ALA A 116 -8.18 -12.95 38.62
N GLY A 117 -7.37 -13.99 38.38
CA GLY A 117 -7.29 -15.16 39.25
C GLY A 117 -8.43 -16.17 39.10
N GLN A 118 -9.38 -15.94 38.19
CA GLN A 118 -10.47 -16.88 37.91
C GLN A 118 -10.21 -17.72 36.65
N ASP A 119 -10.66 -18.96 36.69
CA ASP A 119 -10.64 -19.90 35.56
C ASP A 119 -12.04 -20.01 34.95
N PHE A 120 -12.15 -19.63 33.67
CA PHE A 120 -13.33 -19.90 32.86
C PHE A 120 -13.05 -21.05 31.90
N THR A 121 -13.64 -22.21 32.17
CA THR A 121 -13.43 -23.43 31.40
C THR A 121 -14.61 -23.67 30.46
N LEU A 122 -14.34 -23.64 29.16
CA LEU A 122 -15.29 -23.99 28.12
C LEU A 122 -15.23 -25.49 27.87
N SER A 123 -16.13 -26.20 28.52
CA SER A 123 -16.21 -27.67 28.46
C SER A 123 -16.45 -28.11 27.02
N ASN A 124 -15.82 -29.20 26.59
CA ASN A 124 -16.01 -29.73 25.24
C ASN A 124 -17.30 -30.56 25.19
N GLY A 125 -18.40 -29.92 24.85
CA GLY A 125 -19.68 -30.55 24.58
C GLY A 125 -19.96 -30.67 23.07
N PRO A 126 -21.14 -31.14 22.68
CA PRO A 126 -21.58 -31.06 21.30
C PRO A 126 -21.72 -29.60 20.85
N GLY A 127 -21.20 -29.26 19.67
CA GLY A 127 -21.41 -27.93 19.06
C GLY A 127 -20.27 -26.95 19.32
N ILE A 128 -20.59 -25.65 19.32
CA ILE A 128 -19.64 -24.57 19.61
C ILE A 128 -19.83 -24.17 21.07
N ASP A 129 -18.75 -24.24 21.85
CA ASP A 129 -18.80 -24.04 23.29
C ASP A 129 -18.68 -22.54 23.67
N LEU A 130 -18.11 -21.71 22.78
CA LEU A 130 -18.20 -20.25 22.87
C LEU A 130 -18.33 -19.60 21.49
N THR A 131 -19.41 -18.85 21.28
CA THR A 131 -19.60 -17.98 20.10
C THR A 131 -19.59 -16.53 20.52
N VAL A 132 -18.75 -15.70 19.90
CA VAL A 132 -18.58 -14.28 20.24
C VAL A 132 -18.91 -13.39 19.05
N SER A 133 -19.93 -12.55 19.21
CA SER A 133 -20.21 -11.38 18.36
C SER A 133 -20.11 -10.05 19.12
N GLY A 134 -19.98 -10.11 20.45
CA GLY A 134 -19.71 -8.96 21.32
C GLY A 134 -18.25 -8.92 21.78
N THR A 135 -18.05 -8.76 23.10
CA THR A 135 -16.72 -8.56 23.70
C THR A 135 -16.41 -9.59 24.78
N VAL A 136 -15.19 -10.11 24.78
CA VAL A 136 -14.61 -10.90 25.88
C VAL A 136 -13.47 -10.10 26.51
N ASN A 137 -13.60 -9.75 27.79
CA ASN A 137 -12.55 -9.11 28.60
C ASN A 137 -11.87 -10.16 29.47
N ASN A 138 -10.63 -10.52 29.17
CA ASN A 138 -9.94 -11.58 29.89
C ASN A 138 -8.78 -11.04 30.74
N SER A 139 -8.99 -10.98 32.06
CA SER A 139 -7.93 -10.78 33.06
C SER A 139 -7.60 -12.07 33.83
N GLY A 140 -8.47 -13.09 33.75
CA GLY A 140 -8.27 -14.44 34.26
C GLY A 140 -7.80 -15.42 33.20
N ILE A 141 -8.14 -16.69 33.35
CA ILE A 141 -7.77 -17.77 32.43
C ILE A 141 -9.00 -18.19 31.62
N LEU A 142 -8.86 -18.21 30.29
CA LEU A 142 -9.84 -18.80 29.38
C LEU A 142 -9.32 -20.17 28.94
N SER A 143 -9.78 -21.22 29.61
CA SER A 143 -9.40 -22.61 29.33
C SER A 143 -10.32 -23.18 28.27
N GLN A 144 -9.77 -23.61 27.14
CA GLN A 144 -10.53 -24.00 25.95
C GLN A 144 -10.32 -25.47 25.56
N PRO A 145 -10.89 -26.43 26.31
CA PRO A 145 -11.01 -27.79 25.79
C PRO A 145 -12.01 -27.91 24.64
N GLY A 146 -12.97 -26.99 24.51
CA GLY A 146 -13.98 -26.93 23.43
C GLY A 146 -13.65 -25.99 22.25
N THR A 147 -14.54 -25.96 21.26
CA THR A 147 -14.55 -25.11 20.05
C THR A 147 -14.99 -23.68 20.37
N VAL A 148 -14.20 -22.70 19.91
CA VAL A 148 -14.48 -21.27 20.12
C VAL A 148 -14.45 -20.50 18.80
N VAL A 149 -15.43 -19.63 18.61
CA VAL A 149 -15.59 -18.83 17.39
C VAL A 149 -15.73 -17.34 17.74
N PHE A 150 -14.86 -16.52 17.15
CA PHE A 150 -14.97 -15.06 17.16
C PHE A 150 -15.46 -14.59 15.79
N ASN A 151 -16.70 -14.10 15.73
CA ASN A 151 -17.33 -13.63 14.51
C ASN A 151 -16.74 -12.28 14.06
N ALA A 152 -17.09 -11.83 12.85
CA ALA A 152 -16.73 -10.49 12.39
C ALA A 152 -17.12 -9.42 13.41
N PHE A 153 -16.24 -8.42 13.60
CA PHE A 153 -16.40 -7.29 14.53
C PHE A 153 -16.43 -7.65 16.03
N SER A 154 -16.29 -8.93 16.39
CA SER A 154 -16.13 -9.34 17.79
C SER A 154 -14.79 -8.87 18.35
N THR A 155 -14.70 -8.80 19.68
CA THR A 155 -13.50 -8.32 20.38
C THR A 155 -13.07 -9.27 21.48
N TYR A 156 -11.80 -9.64 21.51
CA TYR A 156 -11.11 -10.24 22.64
C TYR A 156 -10.10 -9.24 23.21
N ASN A 157 -10.22 -8.91 24.48
CA ASN A 157 -9.28 -8.06 25.21
C ASN A 157 -8.43 -8.91 26.15
N HIS A 158 -7.13 -8.97 25.88
CA HIS A 158 -6.15 -9.62 26.74
C HIS A 158 -5.64 -8.65 27.80
N ASN A 159 -6.41 -8.52 28.88
CA ASN A 159 -6.22 -7.55 29.97
C ASN A 159 -5.36 -8.11 31.12
N ARG A 160 -4.30 -8.86 30.80
CA ARG A 160 -3.36 -9.40 31.78
C ARG A 160 -1.95 -9.54 31.23
N ASP A 161 -0.98 -9.59 32.14
CA ASP A 161 0.39 -9.99 31.82
C ASP A 161 0.45 -11.52 31.65
N LYS A 162 1.24 -12.00 30.68
CA LYS A 162 1.36 -13.43 30.34
C LYS A 162 -0.02 -14.02 29.98
N GLY A 163 -0.28 -15.27 30.39
CA GLY A 163 -1.50 -15.99 30.05
C GLY A 163 -1.49 -16.50 28.61
N SER A 164 -2.54 -17.22 28.24
CA SER A 164 -2.70 -17.76 26.89
C SER A 164 -3.83 -17.03 26.19
N ILE A 165 -3.59 -16.65 24.94
CA ILE A 165 -4.64 -16.25 24.01
C ILE A 165 -5.28 -17.55 23.49
N PRO A 166 -6.62 -17.61 23.38
CA PRO A 166 -7.35 -18.65 22.67
C PRO A 166 -6.72 -19.08 21.35
N ASN A 167 -6.52 -20.38 21.13
CA ASN A 167 -6.04 -20.89 19.84
C ASN A 167 -7.22 -21.25 18.93
N ILE A 168 -7.57 -20.33 18.04
CA ILE A 168 -8.78 -20.41 17.21
C ILE A 168 -8.50 -19.88 15.80
N THR A 169 -9.45 -20.10 14.89
CA THR A 169 -9.47 -19.36 13.63
C THR A 169 -10.20 -18.03 13.84
N TRP A 170 -9.46 -16.93 13.83
CA TRP A 170 -10.01 -15.58 13.97
C TRP A 170 -10.64 -15.12 12.65
N ASN A 171 -11.80 -14.47 12.73
CA ASN A 171 -12.33 -13.76 11.58
C ASN A 171 -11.44 -12.55 11.24
N ALA A 172 -11.20 -12.26 9.96
CA ALA A 172 -10.33 -11.16 9.54
C ALA A 172 -10.77 -9.79 10.08
N SER A 173 -12.07 -9.58 10.30
CA SER A 173 -12.64 -8.34 10.87
C SER A 173 -12.87 -8.40 12.38
N SER A 174 -12.44 -9.45 13.07
CA SER A 174 -12.45 -9.53 14.55
C SER A 174 -11.22 -8.86 15.15
N ASN A 175 -11.26 -8.50 16.44
CA ASN A 175 -10.14 -7.83 17.12
C ASN A 175 -9.56 -8.71 18.24
N CYS A 176 -8.25 -8.93 18.23
CA CYS A 176 -7.49 -9.49 19.35
C CYS A 176 -6.61 -8.40 19.97
N ASN A 177 -7.17 -7.69 20.96
CA ASN A 177 -6.53 -6.54 21.59
C ASN A 177 -5.58 -6.98 22.70
N ILE A 178 -4.31 -6.60 22.60
CA ILE A 178 -3.32 -6.83 23.66
C ILE A 178 -3.14 -5.54 24.46
N THR A 179 -3.61 -5.55 25.71
CA THR A 179 -3.75 -4.33 26.52
C THR A 179 -3.11 -4.44 27.90
N GLY A 180 -3.02 -5.65 28.46
CA GLY A 180 -2.58 -5.88 29.84
C GLY A 180 -1.13 -6.34 30.03
N VAL A 181 -0.33 -6.43 28.97
CA VAL A 181 1.07 -6.90 29.06
C VAL A 181 1.92 -5.87 29.79
N THR A 182 2.73 -6.33 30.75
CA THR A 182 3.69 -5.49 31.48
C THR A 182 5.13 -5.98 31.29
N THR A 183 5.36 -7.30 31.37
CA THR A 183 6.70 -7.89 31.39
C THR A 183 6.89 -9.08 30.44
N ASN A 184 5.81 -9.70 29.97
CA ASN A 184 5.91 -10.87 29.11
C ASN A 184 4.76 -10.94 28.11
N VAL A 185 5.09 -11.29 26.86
CA VAL A 185 4.09 -11.53 25.83
C VAL A 185 3.13 -12.67 26.21
N PRO A 186 1.87 -12.66 25.75
CA PRO A 186 0.97 -13.79 25.91
C PRO A 186 1.46 -15.01 25.14
N ASN A 187 1.18 -16.20 25.66
CA ASN A 187 1.26 -17.43 24.87
C ASN A 187 0.14 -17.46 23.81
N GLY A 188 0.31 -18.28 22.78
CA GLY A 188 -0.69 -18.44 21.72
C GLY A 188 -0.58 -17.42 20.58
N LEU A 189 0.50 -16.64 20.50
CA LEU A 189 0.72 -15.73 19.36
C LEU A 189 1.05 -16.44 18.03
N GLY A 190 1.36 -17.74 18.06
CA GLY A 190 1.65 -18.60 16.90
C GLY A 190 0.41 -19.01 16.11
N GLN A 191 -0.48 -18.06 15.83
CA GLN A 191 -1.71 -18.25 15.06
C GLN A 191 -2.05 -16.99 14.28
N SER A 192 -2.93 -17.10 13.28
CA SER A 192 -3.37 -15.94 12.50
C SER A 192 -4.51 -15.21 13.21
N PHE A 193 -4.39 -13.89 13.33
CA PHE A 193 -5.40 -13.02 13.96
C PHE A 193 -6.14 -12.20 12.90
N GLY A 194 -7.31 -11.64 13.26
CA GLY A 194 -7.97 -10.58 12.48
C GLY A 194 -7.18 -9.28 12.59
N ASN A 195 -7.77 -8.27 13.21
CA ASN A 195 -7.05 -7.08 13.65
C ASN A 195 -6.27 -7.38 14.95
N PHE A 196 -5.06 -6.85 15.04
CA PHE A 196 -4.16 -7.08 16.16
C PHE A 196 -3.60 -5.76 16.71
N PRO A 197 -4.35 -5.06 17.59
CA PRO A 197 -3.84 -3.87 18.25
C PRO A 197 -3.05 -4.20 19.51
N TRP A 198 -1.90 -3.54 19.66
CA TRP A 198 -1.04 -3.59 20.83
C TRP A 198 -1.05 -2.23 21.54
N ASN A 199 -1.70 -2.17 22.70
CA ASN A 199 -1.86 -0.97 23.52
C ASN A 199 -1.55 -1.25 24.99
N CYS A 200 -0.30 -1.56 25.28
CA CYS A 200 0.18 -1.95 26.60
C CYS A 200 0.94 -0.80 27.25
N SER A 201 0.21 0.20 27.77
CA SER A 201 0.82 1.38 28.42
C SER A 201 1.60 1.05 29.69
N GLY A 202 1.30 -0.08 30.33
CA GLY A 202 2.03 -0.61 31.49
C GLY A 202 3.27 -1.45 31.15
N GLN A 203 3.61 -1.63 29.87
CA GLN A 203 4.78 -2.39 29.46
C GLN A 203 6.08 -1.66 29.83
N THR A 204 7.01 -2.39 30.45
CA THR A 204 8.30 -1.84 30.90
C THR A 204 9.51 -2.50 30.23
N VAL A 205 9.33 -3.70 29.68
CA VAL A 205 10.42 -4.47 29.06
C VAL A 205 10.73 -3.96 27.66
N SER A 206 12.01 -3.63 27.42
CA SER A 206 12.52 -3.01 26.20
C SER A 206 12.70 -3.96 25.02
N ASP A 207 12.28 -5.22 25.12
CA ASP A 207 12.49 -6.24 24.09
C ASP A 207 11.51 -7.44 24.22
N LEU A 208 10.21 -7.17 24.11
CA LEU A 208 9.20 -8.23 24.14
C LEU A 208 9.11 -8.95 22.79
N ASN A 209 9.45 -10.24 22.79
CA ASN A 209 9.48 -11.06 21.59
C ASN A 209 8.08 -11.37 21.05
N ILE A 210 7.70 -10.75 19.93
CA ILE A 210 6.48 -11.06 19.18
C ILE A 210 6.73 -11.95 17.97
N ASN A 211 7.91 -12.56 17.84
CA ASN A 211 8.21 -13.47 16.74
C ASN A 211 7.27 -14.66 16.55
N PRO A 212 6.47 -15.14 17.53
CA PRO A 212 5.50 -16.18 17.23
C PRO A 212 4.39 -15.68 16.28
N LEU A 213 4.16 -14.37 16.19
CA LEU A 213 3.23 -13.77 15.21
C LEU A 213 3.78 -13.83 13.76
N ALA A 214 5.04 -14.25 13.57
CA ALA A 214 5.63 -14.39 12.24
C ALA A 214 5.12 -15.64 11.50
N VAL A 215 5.10 -15.57 10.17
CA VAL A 215 4.55 -16.62 9.30
C VAL A 215 5.25 -17.97 9.43
N ASP A 216 6.56 -17.97 9.71
CA ASP A 216 7.33 -19.18 9.93
C ASP A 216 6.99 -19.88 11.26
N ASN A 217 6.24 -19.22 12.14
CA ASN A 217 5.69 -19.76 13.38
C ASN A 217 4.16 -19.97 13.31
N GLY A 218 3.56 -19.89 12.11
CA GLY A 218 2.11 -20.04 11.89
C GLY A 218 1.28 -18.78 12.19
N GLY A 219 1.94 -17.67 12.51
CA GLY A 219 1.29 -16.38 12.80
C GLY A 219 1.14 -15.49 11.56
N ALA A 220 0.08 -14.68 11.55
CA ALA A 220 -0.12 -13.60 10.58
C ALA A 220 -1.22 -12.65 11.10
N VAL A 221 -1.32 -11.47 10.49
CA VAL A 221 -2.42 -10.52 10.74
C VAL A 221 -3.25 -10.42 9.47
N THR A 222 -4.46 -10.97 9.51
CA THR A 222 -5.37 -11.02 8.34
C THR A 222 -6.22 -9.76 8.20
N GLY A 223 -6.29 -8.93 9.25
CA GLY A 223 -6.75 -7.54 9.21
C GLY A 223 -5.59 -6.57 9.40
N ASP A 224 -5.77 -5.58 10.27
CA ASP A 224 -4.80 -4.52 10.54
C ASP A 224 -3.89 -4.84 11.73
N PHE A 225 -2.62 -4.47 11.65
CA PHE A 225 -1.74 -4.41 12.82
C PHE A 225 -1.66 -2.98 13.33
N THR A 226 -1.95 -2.75 14.61
CA THR A 226 -1.97 -1.40 15.19
C THR A 226 -1.12 -1.31 16.45
N LEU A 227 -0.04 -0.54 16.41
CA LEU A 227 0.79 -0.26 17.59
C LEU A 227 0.42 1.11 18.19
N VAL A 228 -0.17 1.08 19.38
CA VAL A 228 -0.58 2.29 20.10
C VAL A 228 0.39 2.64 21.23
N SER A 229 0.78 1.65 22.04
CA SER A 229 1.68 1.89 23.17
C SER A 229 2.41 0.62 23.59
N THR A 230 3.69 0.76 23.90
CA THR A 230 4.54 -0.25 24.57
C THR A 230 4.99 0.24 25.95
N GLY A 231 4.29 1.23 26.53
CA GLY A 231 4.71 1.90 27.76
C GLY A 231 6.11 2.50 27.61
N THR A 232 7.02 2.14 28.50
CA THR A 232 8.46 2.50 28.39
C THR A 232 9.29 1.44 27.68
N GLY A 233 8.67 0.32 27.29
CA GLY A 233 9.31 -0.82 26.64
C GLY A 233 9.25 -0.79 25.12
N SER A 234 9.55 -1.95 24.50
CA SER A 234 9.41 -2.17 23.06
C SER A 234 8.97 -3.61 22.75
N ILE A 235 8.37 -3.81 21.57
CA ILE A 235 8.13 -5.14 21.01
C ILE A 235 9.16 -5.43 19.91
N ARG A 236 9.55 -6.70 19.76
CA ARG A 236 10.55 -7.14 18.79
C ARG A 236 10.09 -8.30 17.93
N LEU A 237 10.31 -8.19 16.61
CA LEU A 237 9.97 -9.24 15.65
C LEU A 237 11.10 -10.26 15.45
N SER A 238 12.36 -9.84 15.36
CA SER A 238 13.48 -10.71 14.98
C SER A 238 14.68 -10.56 15.90
N ASN A 239 15.46 -11.63 16.09
CA ASN A 239 16.69 -11.60 16.92
C ASN A 239 17.91 -12.13 16.17
N ILE A 240 17.99 -13.42 15.88
CA ILE A 240 19.13 -13.98 15.11
C ILE A 240 18.65 -14.50 13.76
N ILE A 241 17.47 -15.10 13.74
CA ILE A 241 16.87 -15.69 12.55
C ILE A 241 15.95 -14.66 11.92
N PRO A 242 16.03 -14.44 10.59
CA PRO A 242 15.06 -13.63 9.87
C PRO A 242 13.62 -14.01 10.19
N ARG A 243 12.75 -13.00 10.31
CA ARG A 243 11.31 -13.18 10.61
C ARG A 243 10.49 -12.31 9.66
N ILE A 244 9.35 -12.85 9.27
CA ILE A 244 8.41 -12.18 8.38
C ILE A 244 7.06 -12.07 9.09
N LEU A 245 6.59 -10.85 9.27
CA LEU A 245 5.23 -10.54 9.70
C LEU A 245 4.40 -10.19 8.47
N ASP A 246 3.39 -11.00 8.17
CA ASP A 246 2.44 -10.70 7.09
C ASP A 246 1.20 -10.00 7.66
N ILE A 247 0.89 -8.83 7.08
CA ILE A 247 -0.30 -8.04 7.40
C ILE A 247 -1.10 -7.89 6.12
N SER A 248 -2.33 -8.40 6.10
CA SER A 248 -3.19 -8.30 4.91
C SER A 248 -3.87 -6.93 4.80
N GLY A 249 -4.15 -6.28 5.93
CA GLY A 249 -4.64 -4.90 6.00
C GLY A 249 -3.52 -3.89 6.24
N ASP A 250 -3.85 -2.84 6.98
CA ASP A 250 -2.99 -1.69 7.22
C ASP A 250 -1.95 -1.97 8.33
N PHE A 251 -0.77 -1.37 8.18
CA PHE A 251 0.17 -1.21 9.27
C PHE A 251 0.00 0.18 9.89
N ASN A 252 -0.48 0.22 11.13
CA ASN A 252 -0.77 1.46 11.87
C ASN A 252 0.17 1.60 13.08
N ILE A 253 0.79 2.76 13.24
CA ILE A 253 1.54 3.12 14.46
C ILE A 253 1.22 4.55 14.89
N SER A 254 0.71 4.69 16.11
CA SER A 254 0.39 5.99 16.72
C SER A 254 1.24 6.29 17.97
N GLY A 255 1.99 5.30 18.46
CA GLY A 255 2.84 5.39 19.64
C GLY A 255 3.64 4.11 19.86
N GLY A 256 4.30 4.00 21.02
CA GLY A 256 5.14 2.84 21.36
C GLY A 256 6.41 2.71 20.50
N THR A 257 7.15 1.62 20.74
CA THR A 257 8.38 1.29 20.00
C THR A 257 8.28 -0.10 19.39
N PHE A 258 8.39 -0.18 18.06
CA PHE A 258 8.58 -1.44 17.35
C PHE A 258 10.05 -1.58 16.94
N ASN A 259 10.75 -2.50 17.60
CA ASN A 259 12.11 -2.89 17.25
C ASN A 259 12.08 -4.07 16.26
N LEU A 260 12.22 -3.83 14.96
CA LEU A 260 12.05 -4.89 13.95
C LEU A 260 13.06 -6.03 14.13
N ALA A 261 14.29 -5.70 14.52
CA ALA A 261 15.35 -6.68 14.73
C ALA A 261 16.41 -6.20 15.74
N THR A 262 17.18 -7.15 16.29
CA THR A 262 18.39 -6.93 17.09
C THR A 262 19.47 -7.91 16.62
N ASN A 263 20.68 -7.86 17.20
CA ASN A 263 21.79 -8.76 16.88
C ASN A 263 22.03 -8.91 15.36
N THR A 264 21.95 -10.13 14.84
CA THR A 264 22.16 -10.46 13.41
C THR A 264 20.86 -10.73 12.66
N GLY A 265 19.71 -10.52 13.31
CA GLY A 265 18.40 -10.81 12.74
C GLY A 265 18.01 -9.82 11.65
N SER A 266 16.97 -10.19 10.92
CA SER A 266 16.26 -9.25 10.06
C SER A 266 14.75 -9.38 10.24
N GLY A 267 14.05 -8.25 10.28
CA GLY A 267 12.60 -8.17 10.34
C GLY A 267 12.05 -7.73 8.99
N THR A 268 11.14 -8.51 8.42
CA THR A 268 10.36 -8.13 7.24
C THR A 268 8.91 -7.97 7.65
N VAL A 269 8.29 -6.84 7.29
CA VAL A 269 6.86 -6.61 7.47
C VAL A 269 6.23 -6.45 6.08
N ASN A 270 5.48 -7.45 5.64
CA ASN A 270 4.72 -7.36 4.40
C ASN A 270 3.37 -6.70 4.68
N ILE A 271 3.03 -5.67 3.93
CA ILE A 271 1.81 -4.88 4.09
C ILE A 271 0.94 -5.09 2.85
N GLY A 272 -0.30 -5.50 3.07
CA GLY A 272 -1.36 -5.56 2.06
C GLY A 272 -2.20 -4.29 1.99
N GLY A 273 -2.28 -3.48 3.05
CA GLY A 273 -2.99 -2.20 3.07
C GLY A 273 -2.07 -0.98 3.06
N ASP A 274 -2.41 0.06 3.78
CA ASP A 274 -1.64 1.29 3.88
C ASP A 274 -0.57 1.23 4.99
N PHE A 275 0.43 2.10 4.90
CA PHE A 275 1.35 2.39 6.00
C PHE A 275 0.95 3.73 6.64
N ASN A 276 0.55 3.70 7.90
CA ASN A 276 0.08 4.88 8.64
C ASN A 276 0.90 5.09 9.91
N MET A 277 1.60 6.23 9.99
CA MET A 277 2.44 6.60 11.14
C MET A 277 2.08 8.00 11.65
N THR A 278 1.38 8.06 12.79
CA THR A 278 0.99 9.31 13.47
C THR A 278 1.74 9.53 14.78
N GLY A 279 2.71 8.67 15.10
CA GLY A 279 3.53 8.72 16.30
C GLY A 279 4.41 7.49 16.44
N GLY A 280 5.02 7.30 17.61
CA GLY A 280 5.84 6.12 17.93
C GLY A 280 7.21 6.09 17.25
N THR A 281 7.90 4.96 17.44
CA THR A 281 9.25 4.71 16.95
C THR A 281 9.31 3.38 16.22
N LEU A 282 9.80 3.40 14.98
CA LEU A 282 10.23 2.22 14.21
C LEU A 282 11.75 2.22 14.17
N SER A 283 12.36 1.15 14.63
CA SER A 283 13.82 1.03 14.65
C SER A 283 14.26 -0.41 14.53
N GLU A 284 15.55 -0.59 14.33
CA GLU A 284 16.27 -1.81 14.62
C GLU A 284 17.42 -1.51 15.59
N THR A 285 18.08 -2.54 16.12
CA THR A 285 19.21 -2.43 17.05
C THR A 285 20.39 -3.32 16.65
N ASP A 286 21.60 -2.95 17.07
CA ASP A 286 22.87 -3.61 16.75
C ASP A 286 23.22 -3.55 15.25
N ILE A 287 23.53 -4.68 14.62
CA ILE A 287 23.94 -4.78 13.21
C ILE A 287 22.84 -5.37 12.34
N SER A 288 21.59 -5.18 12.76
CA SER A 288 20.43 -5.84 12.19
C SER A 288 19.80 -5.03 11.05
N SER A 289 18.64 -5.46 10.56
CA SER A 289 17.90 -4.72 9.54
C SER A 289 16.40 -4.92 9.67
N GLY A 290 15.64 -3.88 9.32
CA GLY A 290 14.20 -3.95 9.17
C GLY A 290 13.78 -3.51 7.77
N ILE A 291 12.78 -4.15 7.19
CA ILE A 291 12.21 -3.75 5.91
C ILE A 291 10.69 -3.85 5.93
N PHE A 292 10.04 -2.80 5.43
CA PHE A 292 8.62 -2.80 5.12
C PHE A 292 8.43 -3.06 3.62
N VAL A 293 7.57 -4.01 3.26
CA VAL A 293 7.34 -4.42 1.87
C VAL A 293 5.89 -4.17 1.50
N PHE A 294 5.67 -3.36 0.47
CA PHE A 294 4.36 -3.07 -0.10
C PHE A 294 4.04 -4.12 -1.17
N ASP A 295 3.03 -4.97 -0.91
CA ASP A 295 2.71 -6.16 -1.71
C ASP A 295 1.20 -6.41 -1.89
N ASN A 296 0.40 -5.36 -2.14
CA ASN A 296 -1.05 -5.51 -2.33
C ASN A 296 -1.49 -6.06 -3.71
N GLY A 297 -0.66 -6.84 -4.39
CA GLY A 297 -1.07 -7.53 -5.63
C GLY A 297 -1.53 -6.61 -6.78
N GLY A 298 -1.05 -5.36 -6.83
CA GLY A 298 -1.24 -4.47 -7.98
C GLY A 298 -2.12 -3.23 -7.77
N THR A 299 -2.51 -2.92 -6.54
CA THR A 299 -3.29 -1.72 -6.20
C THR A 299 -2.40 -0.58 -5.67
N THR A 300 -3.01 0.57 -5.39
CA THR A 300 -2.37 1.68 -4.68
C THR A 300 -2.35 1.40 -3.19
N GLN A 301 -1.18 1.56 -2.57
CA GLN A 301 -0.97 1.61 -1.12
C GLN A 301 -0.48 3.02 -0.77
N ASN A 302 -1.03 3.61 0.27
CA ASN A 302 -0.65 4.94 0.75
C ASN A 302 0.46 4.83 1.77
N PHE A 303 1.47 5.70 1.66
CA PHE A 303 2.46 5.95 2.70
C PHE A 303 2.11 7.25 3.39
N ARG A 304 1.56 7.17 4.62
CA ARG A 304 1.13 8.33 5.39
C ARG A 304 1.91 8.42 6.68
N ARG A 305 2.67 9.49 6.84
CA ARG A 305 3.48 9.78 8.01
C ARG A 305 3.37 11.24 8.40
N THR A 306 2.57 11.48 9.44
CA THR A 306 2.34 12.83 9.98
C THR A 306 3.19 13.12 11.22
N ALA A 307 3.76 12.10 11.88
CA ALA A 307 4.69 12.24 13.00
C ALA A 307 5.53 10.97 13.22
N GLY A 308 6.20 10.86 14.38
CA GLY A 308 6.97 9.68 14.80
C GLY A 308 8.37 9.59 14.19
N ALA A 309 9.15 8.62 14.67
CA ALA A 309 10.55 8.41 14.30
C ALA A 309 10.78 7.08 13.58
N ILE A 310 11.47 7.12 12.44
CA ILE A 310 12.06 5.95 11.78
C ILE A 310 13.58 6.13 11.81
N SER A 311 14.27 5.21 12.49
CA SER A 311 15.71 5.30 12.78
C SER A 311 16.46 4.03 12.41
N ASN A 312 17.79 4.12 12.36
CA ASN A 312 18.70 3.01 12.06
C ASN A 312 18.38 2.31 10.73
N ASN A 313 18.78 1.04 10.54
CA ASN A 313 18.71 0.34 9.26
C ASN A 313 17.30 -0.16 8.89
N ILE A 314 16.34 0.77 8.80
CA ILE A 314 14.99 0.54 8.30
C ILE A 314 14.91 0.94 6.82
N GLY A 315 14.51 0.00 5.98
CA GLY A 315 14.30 0.17 4.54
C GLY A 315 12.85 -0.09 4.13
N PHE A 316 12.59 0.11 2.85
CA PHE A 316 11.28 -0.09 2.23
C PHE A 316 11.45 -0.74 0.87
N ALA A 317 10.53 -1.62 0.49
CA ALA A 317 10.45 -2.18 -0.86
C ALA A 317 9.03 -2.11 -1.39
N VAL A 318 8.89 -1.66 -2.64
CA VAL A 318 7.62 -1.65 -3.35
C VAL A 318 7.71 -2.70 -4.45
N ASN A 319 6.84 -3.71 -4.38
CA ASN A 319 6.84 -4.81 -5.33
C ASN A 319 6.28 -4.40 -6.69
N SER A 320 6.54 -5.23 -7.70
CA SER A 320 6.03 -5.03 -9.05
C SER A 320 4.51 -4.83 -9.04
N THR A 321 3.99 -3.99 -9.93
CA THR A 321 2.57 -3.65 -10.09
C THR A 321 1.94 -2.82 -8.97
N VAL A 322 2.58 -2.71 -7.80
CA VAL A 322 2.09 -1.86 -6.69
C VAL A 322 2.38 -0.39 -7.00
N THR A 323 1.41 0.47 -6.71
CA THR A 323 1.61 1.92 -6.64
C THR A 323 1.79 2.33 -5.19
N ILE A 324 2.90 2.98 -4.86
CA ILE A 324 3.07 3.67 -3.57
C ILE A 324 2.74 5.14 -3.74
N ASP A 325 1.79 5.67 -2.95
CA ASP A 325 1.42 7.08 -2.95
C ASP A 325 1.92 7.79 -1.67
N PHE A 326 2.76 8.81 -1.86
CA PHE A 326 3.30 9.66 -0.78
C PHE A 326 2.49 10.94 -0.52
N GLY A 327 1.46 11.23 -1.32
CA GLY A 327 0.75 12.50 -1.22
C GLY A 327 1.68 13.72 -1.26
N ALA A 328 1.27 14.79 -0.60
CA ALA A 328 1.93 16.10 -0.70
C ALA A 328 3.12 16.28 0.26
N ASN A 329 3.10 15.61 1.42
CA ASN A 329 4.03 15.91 2.52
C ASN A 329 4.71 14.67 3.13
N ASP A 330 4.25 13.47 2.79
CA ASP A 330 4.78 12.26 3.42
C ASP A 330 6.08 11.82 2.76
N TYR A 331 6.92 11.15 3.55
CA TYR A 331 8.24 10.73 3.11
C TYR A 331 8.75 9.50 3.88
N ALA A 332 9.42 8.62 3.14
CA ALA A 332 10.15 7.48 3.68
C ALA A 332 11.58 7.91 4.03
N ASN A 333 11.99 7.71 5.28
CA ASN A 333 13.38 7.89 5.72
C ASN A 333 13.85 6.65 6.49
N GLY A 334 15.14 6.62 6.82
CA GLY A 334 15.78 5.51 7.50
C GLY A 334 17.17 5.27 6.92
N GLY A 335 17.98 4.52 7.65
CA GLY A 335 19.31 4.10 7.23
C GLY A 335 19.31 3.01 6.16
N GLY A 336 18.20 2.26 6.02
CA GLY A 336 18.06 1.22 5.03
C GLY A 336 17.80 1.74 3.62
N THR A 337 17.71 0.82 2.66
CA THR A 337 17.45 1.16 1.25
C THR A 337 15.95 1.29 0.97
N PHE A 338 15.55 2.32 0.23
CA PHE A 338 14.26 2.36 -0.46
C PHE A 338 14.38 1.70 -1.83
N THR A 339 13.59 0.67 -2.10
CA THR A 339 13.60 -0.10 -3.35
C THR A 339 12.28 0.05 -4.09
N LEU A 340 12.32 0.57 -5.32
CA LEU A 340 11.19 0.58 -6.25
C LEU A 340 11.45 -0.45 -7.35
N SER A 341 10.69 -1.56 -7.31
CA SER A 341 10.90 -2.70 -8.20
C SER A 341 10.46 -2.42 -9.64
N ASN A 342 10.87 -3.29 -10.57
CA ASN A 342 10.41 -3.23 -11.97
C ASN A 342 8.87 -3.30 -12.03
N GLY A 343 8.25 -2.40 -12.80
CA GLY A 343 6.80 -2.33 -12.94
C GLY A 343 6.05 -1.78 -11.73
N ALA A 344 6.72 -1.44 -10.62
CA ALA A 344 6.12 -0.67 -9.53
C ALA A 344 5.93 0.79 -9.95
N THR A 345 5.05 1.52 -9.27
CA THR A 345 4.80 2.94 -9.51
C THR A 345 5.07 3.75 -8.25
N LEU A 346 5.86 4.83 -8.36
CA LEU A 346 5.95 5.86 -7.33
C LEU A 346 5.05 7.02 -7.73
N GLN A 347 4.07 7.34 -6.90
CA GLN A 347 3.17 8.48 -7.04
C GLN A 347 3.48 9.52 -5.96
N THR A 348 3.57 10.80 -6.35
CA THR A 348 3.92 11.88 -5.44
C THR A 348 3.29 13.21 -5.83
N ALA A 349 2.66 13.85 -4.85
CA ALA A 349 2.23 15.24 -4.90
C ALA A 349 3.22 16.18 -4.17
N ASN A 350 4.39 15.67 -3.75
CA ASN A 350 5.39 16.44 -3.03
C ASN A 350 6.04 17.50 -3.93
N LEU A 351 6.17 18.74 -3.43
CA LEU A 351 6.74 19.86 -4.17
C LEU A 351 8.18 19.61 -4.63
N LEU A 352 8.95 18.84 -3.86
CA LEU A 352 10.33 18.45 -4.17
C LEU A 352 10.42 17.15 -5.01
N GLY A 353 9.27 16.63 -5.45
CA GLY A 353 9.19 15.40 -6.24
C GLY A 353 9.73 14.19 -5.50
N VAL A 354 10.49 13.36 -6.21
CA VAL A 354 11.08 12.13 -5.64
C VAL A 354 12.01 12.44 -4.46
N ASN A 355 12.67 13.60 -4.44
CA ASN A 355 13.53 14.01 -3.32
C ASN A 355 12.75 14.25 -2.03
N GLY A 356 11.52 14.75 -2.16
CA GLY A 356 10.65 14.98 -1.03
C GLY A 356 10.13 13.68 -0.45
N SER A 357 9.68 12.76 -1.31
CA SER A 357 9.09 11.48 -0.91
C SER A 357 10.12 10.45 -0.42
N ILE A 358 11.32 10.41 -0.99
CA ILE A 358 12.33 9.40 -0.67
C ILE A 358 13.55 10.06 -0.03
N GLN A 359 13.66 9.92 1.28
CA GLN A 359 14.72 10.50 2.12
C GLN A 359 15.55 9.44 2.85
N THR A 360 15.49 8.17 2.41
CA THR A 360 16.36 7.10 2.90
C THR A 360 17.81 7.33 2.51
N THR A 361 18.75 6.80 3.30
CA THR A 361 20.19 6.91 3.05
C THR A 361 20.59 6.28 1.71
N SER A 362 19.97 5.15 1.36
CA SER A 362 20.21 4.43 0.11
C SER A 362 18.92 4.26 -0.69
N ARG A 363 19.04 4.20 -2.02
CA ARG A 363 17.92 4.14 -2.96
C ARG A 363 18.26 3.19 -4.11
N SER A 364 17.34 2.28 -4.43
CA SER A 364 17.38 1.40 -5.60
C SER A 364 16.11 1.63 -6.40
N LEU A 365 16.19 2.49 -7.41
CA LEU A 365 15.04 2.93 -8.20
C LEU A 365 15.15 2.35 -9.60
N SER A 366 14.29 1.39 -9.93
CA SER A 366 14.35 0.69 -11.21
C SER A 366 14.07 1.62 -12.38
N THR A 367 14.85 1.50 -13.46
CA THR A 367 14.58 2.17 -14.74
C THR A 367 13.34 1.61 -15.45
N SER A 368 12.85 0.44 -15.01
CA SER A 368 11.61 -0.18 -15.48
C SER A 368 10.42 0.13 -14.55
N ALA A 369 10.58 1.02 -13.57
CA ALA A 369 9.47 1.51 -12.74
C ALA A 369 8.77 2.72 -13.37
N ASN A 370 7.55 2.99 -12.91
CA ASN A 370 6.73 4.10 -13.35
C ASN A 370 6.75 5.23 -12.31
N TYR A 371 6.55 6.46 -12.77
CA TYR A 371 6.55 7.64 -11.90
C TYR A 371 5.38 8.56 -12.25
N THR A 372 4.63 8.96 -11.24
CA THR A 372 3.47 9.84 -11.35
C THR A 372 3.66 11.08 -10.49
N PHE A 373 3.47 12.26 -11.09
CA PHE A 373 3.45 13.56 -10.41
C PHE A 373 2.03 14.12 -10.48
N ASP A 374 1.35 14.20 -9.35
CA ASP A 374 -0.10 14.47 -9.25
C ASP A 374 -0.47 15.59 -8.27
N GLY A 375 0.51 16.42 -7.90
CA GLY A 375 0.29 17.54 -7.01
C GLY A 375 -0.63 18.62 -7.59
N THR A 376 -1.25 19.39 -6.72
CA THR A 376 -2.07 20.55 -7.09
C THR A 376 -1.26 21.85 -7.15
N ALA A 377 0.01 21.85 -6.73
CA ALA A 377 0.95 22.95 -6.86
C ALA A 377 2.10 22.52 -7.78
N ALA A 378 2.77 23.47 -8.43
CA ALA A 378 3.86 23.15 -9.35
C ALA A 378 4.96 22.33 -8.65
N GLN A 379 5.34 21.19 -9.24
CA GLN A 379 6.37 20.30 -8.68
C GLN A 379 7.67 20.39 -9.48
N VAL A 380 8.78 19.99 -8.86
CA VAL A 380 9.98 19.57 -9.58
C VAL A 380 10.07 18.04 -9.59
N THR A 381 10.77 17.45 -10.56
CA THR A 381 10.94 15.99 -10.57
C THR A 381 11.84 15.48 -9.43
N GLY A 382 12.82 16.30 -9.05
CA GLY A 382 13.87 15.94 -8.08
C GLY A 382 15.08 15.27 -8.75
N THR A 383 16.25 15.41 -8.12
CA THR A 383 17.50 14.78 -8.57
C THR A 383 17.54 13.27 -8.36
N TYR A 384 16.62 12.72 -7.55
CA TYR A 384 16.53 11.29 -7.27
C TYR A 384 15.74 10.52 -8.32
N LEU A 385 15.00 11.20 -9.20
CA LEU A 385 14.36 10.55 -10.34
C LEU A 385 15.44 9.93 -11.26
N PRO A 386 15.36 8.63 -11.61
CA PRO A 386 16.29 8.03 -12.56
C PRO A 386 16.27 8.74 -13.92
N ALA A 387 17.42 8.79 -14.60
CA ALA A 387 17.52 9.36 -15.95
C ALA A 387 16.70 8.60 -17.00
N THR A 388 16.33 7.34 -16.71
CA THR A 388 15.43 6.52 -17.52
C THR A 388 14.37 5.91 -16.63
N VAL A 389 13.12 6.02 -17.06
CA VAL A 389 11.93 5.46 -16.39
C VAL A 389 11.10 4.70 -17.41
N ASN A 390 10.17 3.86 -16.96
CA ASN A 390 9.23 3.19 -17.85
C ASN A 390 8.12 4.16 -18.26
N ASN A 391 6.99 4.20 -17.54
CA ASN A 391 5.96 5.19 -17.76
C ASN A 391 6.24 6.46 -16.95
N PHE A 392 6.07 7.60 -17.59
CA PHE A 392 6.20 8.92 -16.96
C PHE A 392 4.86 9.64 -17.06
N THR A 393 4.23 9.88 -15.91
CA THR A 393 2.86 10.41 -15.84
C THR A 393 2.86 11.74 -15.12
N ILE A 394 2.32 12.76 -15.80
CA ILE A 394 2.09 14.09 -15.26
C ILE A 394 0.58 14.32 -15.17
N ASN A 395 0.12 14.51 -13.96
CA ASN A 395 -1.26 14.81 -13.60
C ASN A 395 -1.31 16.00 -12.63
N ASN A 396 -0.54 17.04 -12.94
CA ASN A 396 -0.38 18.21 -12.09
C ASN A 396 -0.82 19.45 -12.89
N ILE A 397 -1.96 20.04 -12.55
CA ILE A 397 -2.55 21.16 -13.31
C ILE A 397 -1.63 22.39 -13.40
N ASN A 398 -0.75 22.58 -12.41
CA ASN A 398 0.22 23.67 -12.38
C ASN A 398 1.55 23.29 -13.05
N GLY A 399 1.64 22.08 -13.59
CA GLY A 399 2.78 21.56 -14.32
C GLY A 399 3.93 21.10 -13.45
N ILE A 400 4.96 20.59 -14.11
CA ILE A 400 6.20 20.15 -13.48
C ILE A 400 7.42 20.79 -14.16
N THR A 401 8.51 20.90 -13.42
CA THR A 401 9.83 21.26 -13.98
C THR A 401 10.82 20.10 -13.84
N LEU A 402 11.43 19.70 -14.94
CA LEU A 402 12.47 18.67 -14.94
C LEU A 402 13.73 19.17 -14.23
N THR A 403 14.18 18.41 -13.24
CA THR A 403 15.46 18.66 -12.55
C THR A 403 16.64 18.08 -13.34
N ASN A 404 16.43 16.99 -14.08
CA ASN A 404 17.42 16.33 -14.94
C ASN A 404 16.81 16.01 -16.31
N THR A 405 17.64 15.60 -17.27
CA THR A 405 17.16 14.95 -18.49
C THR A 405 16.50 13.62 -18.15
N VAL A 406 15.31 13.37 -18.70
CA VAL A 406 14.50 12.18 -18.41
C VAL A 406 14.17 11.47 -19.71
N THR A 407 14.39 10.16 -19.74
CA THR A 407 13.96 9.26 -20.81
C THR A 407 12.78 8.41 -20.34
N ALA A 408 11.60 8.58 -20.95
CA ALA A 408 10.48 7.68 -20.82
C ALA A 408 10.59 6.54 -21.85
N GLY A 409 10.85 5.33 -21.37
CA GLY A 409 10.98 4.12 -22.19
C GLY A 409 9.66 3.41 -22.51
N GLY A 410 8.62 3.69 -21.72
CA GLY A 410 7.28 3.18 -21.89
C GLY A 410 6.37 4.22 -22.56
N THR A 411 5.33 4.66 -21.85
CA THR A 411 4.39 5.68 -22.31
C THR A 411 4.57 6.97 -21.51
N LEU A 412 4.58 8.10 -22.20
CA LEU A 412 4.49 9.43 -21.60
C LEU A 412 3.01 9.84 -21.53
N TYR A 413 2.51 10.03 -20.32
CA TYR A 413 1.15 10.51 -20.05
C TYR A 413 1.20 11.94 -19.53
N MET A 414 0.70 12.90 -20.31
CA MET A 414 0.52 14.29 -19.90
C MET A 414 -0.98 14.54 -19.73
N ASN A 415 -1.53 14.02 -18.63
CA ASN A 415 -2.96 14.06 -18.32
C ASN A 415 -3.43 15.44 -17.84
N SER A 416 -2.53 16.21 -17.22
CA SER A 416 -2.80 17.58 -16.78
C SER A 416 -1.50 18.36 -16.55
N GLY A 417 -1.48 19.60 -17.04
CA GLY A 417 -0.40 20.59 -16.90
C GLY A 417 0.86 20.34 -17.73
N ASN A 418 1.61 21.42 -17.93
CA ASN A 418 2.77 21.43 -18.82
C ASN A 418 4.01 20.79 -18.18
N ILE A 419 4.90 20.28 -19.03
CA ILE A 419 6.27 19.91 -18.61
C ILE A 419 7.22 21.02 -19.04
N SER A 420 7.85 21.70 -18.08
CA SER A 420 8.98 22.59 -18.33
C SER A 420 10.27 21.78 -18.30
N THR A 421 11.07 21.80 -19.37
CA THR A 421 12.35 21.08 -19.39
C THR A 421 13.50 21.93 -18.87
N ALA A 422 13.34 23.24 -18.72
CA ALA A 422 14.44 24.17 -18.45
C ALA A 422 15.66 23.87 -19.35
N ALA A 423 16.84 23.68 -18.75
CA ALA A 423 18.07 23.31 -19.46
C ALA A 423 18.22 21.79 -19.72
N ASN A 424 17.19 20.98 -19.48
CA ASN A 424 17.17 19.53 -19.69
C ASN A 424 16.44 19.16 -21.00
N THR A 425 16.34 17.87 -21.28
CA THR A 425 15.56 17.32 -22.39
C THR A 425 14.59 16.27 -21.85
N LEU A 426 13.36 16.26 -22.36
CA LEU A 426 12.45 15.13 -22.20
C LEU A 426 12.59 14.22 -23.42
N ILE A 427 12.90 12.95 -23.21
CA ILE A 427 13.10 11.96 -24.27
C ILE A 427 12.00 10.91 -24.17
N LEU A 428 11.25 10.68 -25.24
CA LEU A 428 10.37 9.52 -25.38
C LEU A 428 11.04 8.52 -26.31
N SER A 429 11.62 7.46 -25.73
CA SER A 429 12.40 6.48 -26.48
C SER A 429 11.57 5.31 -27.02
N ASN A 430 10.34 5.14 -26.55
CA ASN A 430 9.37 4.25 -27.19
C ASN A 430 8.96 4.82 -28.55
N PRO A 431 9.29 4.16 -29.67
CA PRO A 431 9.09 4.72 -31.00
C PRO A 431 7.65 4.57 -31.52
N LEU A 432 6.75 3.96 -30.74
CA LEU A 432 5.35 3.86 -31.12
C LEU A 432 4.69 5.24 -31.12
N SER A 433 3.91 5.54 -32.17
CA SER A 433 3.20 6.82 -32.25
C SER A 433 2.23 7.03 -31.07
N THR A 434 1.67 5.95 -30.55
CA THR A 434 0.74 5.92 -29.41
C THR A 434 1.42 6.01 -28.03
N ALA A 435 2.76 6.03 -27.97
CA ALA A 435 3.50 6.14 -26.71
C ALA A 435 3.43 7.54 -26.06
N LEU A 436 2.80 8.52 -26.72
CA LEU A 436 2.52 9.83 -26.17
C LEU A 436 1.02 10.02 -26.04
N ASN A 437 0.57 10.27 -24.81
CA ASN A 437 -0.77 10.71 -24.49
C ASN A 437 -0.68 12.12 -23.91
N TYR A 438 -1.44 13.07 -24.44
CA TYR A 438 -1.27 14.47 -24.07
C TYR A 438 -2.59 15.23 -24.02
N THR A 439 -2.64 16.16 -23.05
CA THR A 439 -3.67 17.20 -22.90
C THR A 439 -3.04 18.58 -22.67
N ALA A 440 -1.71 18.62 -22.54
CA ALA A 440 -0.90 19.79 -22.21
C ALA A 440 0.40 19.81 -23.05
N GLY A 441 1.20 20.87 -22.91
CA GLY A 441 2.40 21.14 -23.70
C GLY A 441 3.73 20.86 -23.01
N ILE A 442 4.79 20.83 -23.81
CA ILE A 442 6.18 20.80 -23.35
C ILE A 442 6.81 22.16 -23.63
N VAL A 443 7.25 22.83 -22.57
CA VAL A 443 7.99 24.09 -22.65
C VAL A 443 9.47 23.76 -22.59
N GLY A 444 10.07 23.60 -23.78
CA GLY A 444 11.49 23.30 -23.96
C GLY A 444 11.75 22.14 -24.92
N ARG A 445 12.77 21.32 -24.62
CA ARG A 445 13.35 20.33 -25.54
C ARG A 445 12.69 18.97 -25.40
N PHE A 446 12.09 18.48 -26.48
CA PHE A 446 11.46 17.16 -26.55
C PHE A 446 12.07 16.30 -27.65
N GLU A 447 12.65 15.17 -27.30
CA GLU A 447 13.18 14.19 -28.25
C GLU A 447 12.22 13.01 -28.39
N ARG A 448 11.77 12.73 -29.62
CA ARG A 448 10.83 11.66 -29.91
C ARG A 448 11.46 10.64 -30.85
N PHE A 449 11.51 9.38 -30.42
CA PHE A 449 11.96 8.27 -31.27
C PHE A 449 10.90 7.92 -32.33
N ILE A 450 11.36 7.59 -33.54
CA ILE A 450 10.56 7.40 -34.74
C ILE A 450 11.09 6.17 -35.47
N ASN A 451 10.19 5.22 -35.80
CA ASN A 451 10.57 3.97 -36.47
C ASN A 451 9.62 3.54 -37.60
N THR A 452 8.49 4.24 -37.80
CA THR A 452 7.45 3.83 -38.73
C THR A 452 7.15 4.93 -39.73
N THR A 453 7.02 4.59 -41.01
CA THR A 453 6.62 5.51 -42.08
C THR A 453 5.09 5.70 -42.11
N SER A 454 4.61 6.73 -42.80
CA SER A 454 3.18 7.00 -43.03
C SER A 454 2.33 7.17 -41.77
N ILE A 455 2.94 7.50 -40.63
CA ILE A 455 2.27 7.78 -39.36
C ILE A 455 2.70 9.16 -38.87
N ASN A 456 1.77 9.87 -38.24
CA ASN A 456 2.04 11.16 -37.61
C ASN A 456 2.77 10.99 -36.28
N TYR A 457 3.92 11.65 -36.15
CA TYR A 457 4.67 11.79 -34.92
C TYR A 457 4.50 13.21 -34.39
N PHE A 458 3.62 13.36 -33.40
CA PHE A 458 3.29 14.63 -32.77
C PHE A 458 4.30 15.02 -31.69
N SER A 459 4.75 16.28 -31.71
CA SER A 459 5.58 16.91 -30.69
C SER A 459 4.82 18.08 -30.06
N PRO A 460 4.29 17.96 -28.83
CA PRO A 460 3.46 18.98 -28.17
C PRO A 460 4.29 20.15 -27.61
N VAL A 461 5.29 20.64 -28.33
CA VAL A 461 6.14 21.74 -27.86
C VAL A 461 5.42 23.08 -27.96
N GLY A 462 5.77 24.02 -27.07
CA GLY A 462 5.20 25.36 -27.12
C GLY A 462 5.59 26.27 -25.97
N THR A 463 4.72 27.23 -25.69
CA THR A 463 4.82 28.13 -24.53
C THR A 463 3.96 27.62 -23.36
N ILE A 464 4.02 28.33 -22.23
CA ILE A 464 3.16 28.02 -21.07
C ILE A 464 1.67 28.14 -21.43
N GLY A 465 1.31 29.10 -22.29
CA GLY A 465 -0.08 29.42 -22.60
C GLY A 465 -0.65 28.70 -23.83
N GLN A 466 0.19 28.03 -24.62
CA GLN A 466 -0.25 27.49 -25.91
C GLN A 466 0.68 26.37 -26.40
N ILE A 467 0.09 25.35 -27.01
CA ILE A 467 0.80 24.32 -27.76
C ILE A 467 0.91 24.78 -29.22
N GLN A 468 2.12 25.11 -29.67
CA GLN A 468 2.40 25.42 -31.08
C GLN A 468 2.60 24.13 -31.89
N SER A 469 3.12 23.06 -31.29
CA SER A 469 3.30 21.73 -31.87
C SER A 469 4.09 21.61 -33.19
N LEU A 470 4.64 20.43 -33.42
CA LEU A 470 5.18 20.01 -34.72
C LEU A 470 4.75 18.57 -34.96
N THR A 471 4.18 18.29 -36.12
CA THR A 471 3.84 16.92 -36.55
C THR A 471 4.72 16.53 -37.72
N ALA A 472 5.44 15.42 -37.59
CA ALA A 472 6.24 14.87 -38.68
C ALA A 472 5.60 13.57 -39.22
N ASN A 473 5.54 13.43 -40.54
CA ASN A 473 5.14 12.20 -41.22
C ASN A 473 6.18 11.84 -42.27
N PHE A 474 6.72 10.63 -42.22
CA PHE A 474 7.83 10.20 -43.07
C PHE A 474 7.32 9.23 -44.14
N ALA A 475 7.49 9.56 -45.41
CA ALA A 475 7.21 8.64 -46.51
C ALA A 475 8.33 7.60 -46.68
N ASN A 476 9.58 8.00 -46.40
CA ASN A 476 10.72 7.10 -46.23
C ASN A 476 11.49 7.42 -44.95
N LEU A 477 12.14 6.42 -44.35
CA LEU A 477 12.72 6.55 -43.02
C LEU A 477 13.88 5.58 -42.77
N THR A 478 15.02 6.11 -42.34
CA THR A 478 15.96 5.42 -41.44
C THR A 478 15.56 5.79 -40.01
N ALA A 479 15.25 4.78 -39.19
CA ALA A 479 14.79 4.99 -37.82
C ALA A 479 15.82 5.75 -36.98
N GLY A 480 15.33 6.55 -36.02
CA GLY A 480 16.14 7.37 -35.13
C GLY A 480 15.27 8.23 -34.23
N SER A 481 15.69 9.45 -33.90
CA SER A 481 14.87 10.38 -33.12
C SER A 481 14.92 11.80 -33.67
N LEU A 482 13.85 12.56 -33.42
CA LEU A 482 13.76 13.98 -33.74
C LEU A 482 13.71 14.77 -32.44
N LEU A 483 14.69 15.65 -32.23
CA LEU A 483 14.71 16.60 -31.12
C LEU A 483 14.03 17.89 -31.57
N VAL A 484 12.90 18.21 -30.96
CA VAL A 484 12.06 19.37 -31.28
C VAL A 484 12.02 20.33 -30.10
N GLN A 485 12.11 21.62 -30.40
CA GLN A 485 11.87 22.70 -29.45
C GLN A 485 11.15 23.86 -30.14
N TYR A 486 10.18 24.46 -29.46
CA TYR A 486 9.64 25.77 -29.84
C TYR A 486 10.44 26.88 -29.16
N ILE A 487 10.85 27.89 -29.92
CA ILE A 487 11.67 29.01 -29.47
C ILE A 487 10.92 30.31 -29.73
N THR A 488 10.67 31.09 -28.66
CA THR A 488 10.01 32.39 -28.72
C THR A 488 11.02 33.50 -29.01
N SER A 489 11.57 33.51 -30.22
CA SER A 489 12.42 34.60 -30.70
C SER A 489 12.36 34.72 -32.21
N ASP A 490 12.90 35.82 -32.74
CA ASP A 490 13.12 35.97 -34.18
C ASP A 490 14.15 34.93 -34.66
N PRO A 491 13.86 34.10 -35.69
CA PRO A 491 14.85 33.21 -36.28
C PRO A 491 15.95 33.97 -37.06
N GLY A 492 15.75 35.26 -37.33
CA GLY A 492 16.62 36.09 -38.16
C GLY A 492 16.28 36.00 -39.65
N ASN A 493 16.89 36.88 -40.45
CA ASN A 493 16.67 37.00 -41.89
C ASN A 493 17.94 36.69 -42.71
N LEU A 494 18.95 36.09 -42.09
CA LEU A 494 20.17 35.74 -42.80
C LEU A 494 19.83 34.75 -43.92
N ASP A 495 20.40 34.97 -45.10
CA ASP A 495 20.22 34.17 -46.31
C ASP A 495 18.82 34.20 -46.96
N LEU A 496 17.91 35.07 -46.51
CA LEU A 496 16.71 35.38 -47.28
C LEU A 496 17.09 36.26 -48.51
N PRO A 497 16.48 36.03 -49.69
CA PRO A 497 15.44 35.05 -49.95
C PRO A 497 15.96 33.63 -50.16
N LEU A 498 15.22 32.64 -49.64
CA LEU A 498 15.43 31.22 -49.96
C LEU A 498 14.59 30.85 -51.17
N THR A 499 15.14 30.05 -52.09
CA THR A 499 14.40 29.55 -53.27
C THR A 499 13.99 28.10 -53.04
N ASP A 500 12.69 27.80 -53.16
CA ASP A 500 12.18 26.43 -53.05
C ASP A 500 12.37 25.66 -54.38
N GLY A 501 12.15 24.34 -54.36
CA GLY A 501 12.33 23.44 -55.49
C GLY A 501 11.41 23.74 -56.68
N ASP A 502 10.30 24.44 -56.45
CA ASP A 502 9.39 24.92 -57.50
C ASP A 502 9.78 26.32 -58.05
N GLY A 503 10.82 26.94 -57.49
CA GLY A 503 11.33 28.27 -57.86
C GLY A 503 10.68 29.44 -57.12
N SER A 504 9.72 29.20 -56.23
CA SER A 504 9.17 30.23 -55.34
C SER A 504 10.23 30.76 -54.37
N GLN A 505 10.06 31.99 -53.91
CA GLN A 505 11.00 32.64 -53.00
C GLN A 505 10.36 32.93 -51.65
N ILE A 506 10.98 32.41 -50.58
CA ILE A 506 10.67 32.77 -49.21
C ILE A 506 11.50 34.02 -48.87
N ILE A 507 10.83 35.17 -48.78
CA ILE A 507 11.49 36.48 -48.60
C ILE A 507 11.25 37.12 -47.23
N ASN A 508 10.31 36.58 -46.45
CA ASN A 508 9.90 37.09 -45.13
C ASN A 508 9.82 35.94 -44.12
N GLN A 509 10.00 36.26 -42.85
CA GLN A 509 9.86 35.33 -41.73
C GLN A 509 9.01 35.90 -40.60
N PHE A 510 8.31 35.03 -39.87
CA PHE A 510 7.68 35.40 -38.60
C PHE A 510 8.74 35.62 -37.53
N THR A 511 8.53 36.61 -36.66
CA THR A 511 9.51 37.00 -35.62
C THR A 511 9.09 36.60 -34.21
N THR A 512 7.86 36.09 -34.06
CA THR A 512 7.28 35.71 -32.75
C THR A 512 7.74 34.35 -32.24
N GLY A 513 8.25 33.50 -33.14
CA GLY A 513 8.82 32.22 -32.76
C GLY A 513 9.07 31.32 -33.96
N TYR A 514 9.81 30.25 -33.70
CA TYR A 514 10.12 29.20 -34.68
C TYR A 514 10.34 27.86 -33.97
N TRP A 515 10.37 26.79 -34.75
CA TRP A 515 10.72 25.46 -34.27
C TRP A 515 12.16 25.15 -34.65
N SER A 516 12.91 24.61 -33.71
CA SER A 516 14.17 23.90 -34.00
C SER A 516 13.87 22.41 -34.01
N ALA A 517 14.21 21.74 -35.11
CA ALA A 517 14.07 20.30 -35.27
C ALA A 517 15.42 19.71 -35.71
N LEU A 518 15.99 18.84 -34.88
CA LEU A 518 17.30 18.21 -35.13
C LEU A 518 17.15 16.70 -35.19
N ALA A 519 17.50 16.12 -36.33
CA ALA A 519 17.63 14.68 -36.49
C ALA A 519 18.78 14.14 -35.62
N LYS A 520 18.51 13.07 -34.87
CA LYS A 520 19.43 12.40 -33.95
C LYS A 520 19.33 10.89 -34.09
N ASN A 521 20.28 10.18 -33.49
CA ASN A 521 20.32 8.71 -33.45
C ASN A 521 20.09 8.07 -34.85
N SER A 522 20.78 8.62 -35.85
CA SER A 522 20.72 8.16 -37.25
C SER A 522 19.39 8.39 -37.99
N LEU A 523 18.47 9.19 -37.44
CA LEU A 523 17.25 9.57 -38.15
C LEU A 523 17.61 10.19 -39.51
N ALA A 524 17.10 9.62 -40.58
CA ALA A 524 17.26 10.16 -41.93
C ALA A 524 16.01 9.91 -42.77
N SER A 525 15.66 10.88 -43.60
CA SER A 525 14.57 10.81 -44.56
C SER A 525 14.85 11.77 -45.70
N THR A 526 14.41 11.43 -46.90
CA THR A 526 14.49 12.31 -48.07
C THR A 526 13.10 12.70 -48.59
N ASN A 527 12.04 12.22 -47.94
CA ASN A 527 10.66 12.48 -48.29
C ASN A 527 9.80 12.41 -47.03
N TYR A 528 9.41 13.57 -46.54
CA TYR A 528 8.65 13.75 -45.31
C TYR A 528 7.79 15.02 -45.40
N ASN A 529 6.72 15.03 -44.62
CA ASN A 529 5.84 16.18 -44.44
C ASN A 529 5.96 16.67 -43.00
N ILE A 530 6.03 17.99 -42.84
CA ILE A 530 5.97 18.66 -41.54
C ILE A 530 4.72 19.53 -41.49
N ASP A 531 3.95 19.41 -40.42
CA ASP A 531 2.82 20.28 -40.11
C ASP A 531 3.13 21.05 -38.83
N LEU A 532 3.00 22.38 -38.91
CA LEU A 532 3.34 23.34 -37.85
C LEU A 532 2.10 24.15 -37.49
N ASN A 533 1.73 24.17 -36.22
CA ASN A 533 0.65 25.03 -35.76
C ASN A 533 1.21 26.39 -35.29
N ALA A 534 1.34 27.30 -36.24
CA ALA A 534 1.76 28.70 -36.05
C ALA A 534 0.62 29.62 -35.56
N THR A 535 -0.40 29.08 -34.89
CA THR A 535 -1.48 29.91 -34.32
C THR A 535 -0.89 30.99 -33.40
N GLY A 536 -1.30 32.25 -33.61
CA GLY A 536 -0.81 33.39 -32.84
C GLY A 536 0.51 33.98 -33.35
N PHE A 537 1.04 33.51 -34.48
CA PHE A 537 2.23 34.11 -35.09
C PHE A 537 1.94 35.50 -35.66
N GLY A 538 2.96 36.35 -35.61
CA GLY A 538 2.97 37.68 -36.19
C GLY A 538 4.35 38.04 -36.77
N PRO A 539 4.46 39.10 -37.58
CA PRO A 539 3.48 40.15 -37.77
C PRO A 539 2.50 39.94 -38.95
N TYR A 540 2.72 38.92 -39.78
CA TYR A 540 1.92 38.70 -40.98
C TYR A 540 0.63 37.92 -40.66
N ALA A 541 -0.44 38.16 -41.42
CA ALA A 541 -1.63 37.31 -41.35
C ALA A 541 -1.34 35.99 -42.07
N MET A 542 -1.63 34.85 -41.43
CA MET A 542 -1.64 33.56 -42.12
C MET A 542 -2.95 33.44 -42.90
N TYR A 543 -2.87 33.47 -44.24
CA TYR A 543 -4.02 33.19 -45.09
C TYR A 543 -4.16 31.67 -45.28
N SER A 544 -5.39 31.16 -45.31
CA SER A 544 -5.74 29.73 -45.38
C SER A 544 -5.19 28.97 -46.60
N ASP A 545 -4.60 29.68 -47.56
CA ASP A 545 -4.26 29.17 -48.89
C ASP A 545 -2.75 28.98 -49.08
N MET A 546 -1.95 29.22 -48.04
CA MET A 546 -0.50 28.95 -48.04
C MET A 546 -0.20 27.52 -47.59
N TYR A 547 -0.65 26.54 -48.37
CA TYR A 547 -0.11 25.18 -48.29
C TYR A 547 1.03 25.07 -49.31
N GLU A 548 2.28 25.31 -48.88
CA GLU A 548 3.42 24.74 -49.59
C GLU A 548 3.36 23.22 -49.43
N LYS A 549 3.48 22.52 -50.56
CA LYS A 549 3.20 21.10 -50.70
C LYS A 549 4.47 20.26 -50.60
#